data_AF-A0A1Q4XFM5-F1
#
_entry.id   AF-A0A1Q4XFM5-F1
#
_cell.length_a   1.000
_cell.length_b   1.000
_cell.length_c   1.000
_cell.angle_alpha   90.00
_cell.angle_beta   90.00
_cell.angle_gamma   90.00
#
_symmetry.space_group_name_H-M   'P 1'
#
loop_
_entity.id
_entity.type
_entity.pdbx_description
1 polymer ?
#
loop_
_entity_poly.entity_id
_entity_poly.type
_entity_poly.pdbx_seq_one_letter_code
_entity_poly.pdbx_strand_id
1 'polypeptide(L)'
;MPSLPVNPATTEVAAFADFLSEFFAARGLQQHGMAKRIKRERACRPADHYRLDTVSESTLSRIRRGEIKRMPRREKFNMIVLTGLHIAWTTAGKHGPAPGFHDVERIWEEWQEFRKKALAASGRVPGTEPAPSVPPPADTSRTSTDLSDVEQLRYGNAYGGVGVILLSAARSSERRAALVLGVLRVLDGHHKEGADWLRSASSLGSAPADDLLRISAPAERRQAAVEQALELASSPRSGSSAEESVLLLERAARSGSRKAAGLLAAHYDSLGEVGHATRWSRVAAQVG
;
A
#
# COMPACT_ATOMS: atom_id res chain seq x y z
N MET A 1 -24.34 -2.68 -4.47
CA MET A 1 -23.23 -1.79 -4.86
C MET A 1 -23.74 -0.36 -4.77
N PRO A 2 -23.32 0.44 -3.79
CA PRO A 2 -23.67 1.86 -3.73
C PRO A 2 -22.91 2.61 -4.83
N SER A 3 -23.65 3.28 -5.71
CA SER A 3 -23.13 4.11 -6.80
C SER A 3 -22.54 5.41 -6.25
N LEU A 4 -21.24 5.63 -6.49
CA LEU A 4 -20.56 6.89 -6.20
C LEU A 4 -21.14 8.04 -7.05
N PRO A 5 -21.13 9.29 -6.56
CA PRO A 5 -21.61 10.45 -7.30
C PRO A 5 -20.75 10.66 -8.56
N VAL A 6 -21.42 10.66 -9.71
CA VAL A 6 -20.79 10.83 -11.02
C VAL A 6 -20.45 12.30 -11.22
N ASN A 7 -19.15 12.59 -11.37
CA ASN A 7 -18.65 13.93 -11.68
C ASN A 7 -19.04 14.31 -13.13
N PRO A 8 -19.61 15.50 -13.41
CA PRO A 8 -20.31 15.79 -14.67
C PRO A 8 -19.43 16.03 -15.91
N ALA A 9 -18.15 15.60 -15.89
CA ALA A 9 -17.27 15.62 -17.07
C ALA A 9 -16.29 14.45 -17.04
N THR A 10 -16.79 13.22 -16.88
CA THR A 10 -15.93 12.03 -16.85
C THR A 10 -15.33 11.78 -18.23
N THR A 11 -14.09 12.24 -18.43
CA THR A 11 -13.30 11.87 -19.62
C THR A 11 -13.09 10.36 -19.66
N GLU A 12 -12.93 9.78 -20.85
CA GLU A 12 -12.64 8.34 -21.00
C GLU A 12 -11.44 7.89 -20.15
N VAL A 13 -10.45 8.78 -19.98
CA VAL A 13 -9.30 8.57 -19.11
C VAL A 13 -9.69 8.50 -17.64
N ALA A 14 -10.55 9.40 -17.16
CA ALA A 14 -11.02 9.38 -15.77
C ALA A 14 -11.81 8.10 -15.49
N ALA A 15 -12.74 7.73 -16.39
CA ALA A 15 -13.48 6.47 -16.28
C ALA A 15 -12.54 5.26 -16.23
N PHE A 16 -11.46 5.28 -17.00
CA PHE A 16 -10.46 4.22 -16.98
C PHE A 16 -9.68 4.14 -15.67
N ALA A 17 -9.30 5.29 -15.12
CA ALA A 17 -8.64 5.38 -13.83
C ALA A 17 -9.53 4.85 -12.69
N ASP A 18 -10.81 5.19 -12.73
CA ASP A 18 -11.83 4.75 -11.77
C ASP A 18 -12.02 3.23 -11.87
N PHE A 19 -12.23 2.71 -13.08
CA PHE A 19 -12.36 1.27 -13.31
C PHE A 19 -11.17 0.47 -12.77
N LEU A 20 -9.94 0.92 -13.04
CA LEU A 20 -8.76 0.24 -12.53
C LEU A 20 -8.63 0.37 -11.01
N SER A 21 -9.01 1.51 -10.44
CA SER A 21 -9.01 1.72 -8.99
C SER A 21 -9.99 0.77 -8.30
N GLU A 22 -11.20 0.62 -8.84
CA GLU A 22 -12.19 -0.37 -8.37
C GLU A 22 -11.68 -1.80 -8.55
N PHE A 23 -11.12 -2.12 -9.71
CA PHE A 23 -10.54 -3.43 -10.00
C PHE A 23 -9.47 -3.83 -8.97
N PHE A 24 -8.60 -2.90 -8.57
CA PHE A 24 -7.59 -3.11 -7.54
C PHE A 24 -8.19 -3.19 -6.14
N ALA A 25 -9.08 -2.28 -5.79
CA ALA A 25 -9.73 -2.24 -4.48
C ALA A 25 -10.49 -3.53 -4.20
N ALA A 26 -11.28 -4.02 -5.16
CA ALA A 26 -12.04 -5.27 -5.06
C ALA A 26 -11.15 -6.52 -4.82
N ARG A 27 -9.86 -6.41 -5.10
CA ARG A 27 -8.88 -7.51 -4.97
C ARG A 27 -7.85 -7.26 -3.88
N GLY A 28 -8.03 -6.21 -3.05
CA GLY A 28 -7.10 -5.85 -1.99
C GLY A 28 -5.69 -5.50 -2.51
N LEU A 29 -5.60 -5.04 -3.76
CA LEU A 29 -4.31 -4.82 -4.42
C LEU A 29 -3.77 -3.43 -4.10
N GLN A 30 -2.57 -3.39 -3.52
CA GLN A 30 -1.83 -2.14 -3.35
C GLN A 30 -0.88 -1.91 -4.54
N GLN A 31 -0.82 -0.66 -5.01
CA GLN A 31 -0.02 -0.26 -6.16
C GLN A 31 1.50 -0.39 -5.92
N HIS A 32 1.92 -0.29 -4.65
CA HIS A 32 3.33 -0.34 -4.31
C HIS A 32 3.91 -1.72 -4.67
N GLY A 33 4.96 -1.73 -5.49
CA GLY A 33 5.56 -2.95 -6.03
C GLY A 33 4.83 -3.55 -7.23
N MET A 34 3.70 -2.99 -7.69
CA MET A 34 3.00 -3.48 -8.88
C MET A 34 3.87 -3.38 -10.13
N ALA A 35 4.63 -2.30 -10.33
CA ALA A 35 5.56 -2.17 -11.45
C ALA A 35 6.68 -3.23 -11.42
N LYS A 36 7.20 -3.55 -10.23
CA LYS A 36 8.20 -4.63 -10.05
C LYS A 36 7.61 -5.99 -10.38
N ARG A 37 6.36 -6.23 -9.98
CA ARG A 37 5.62 -7.45 -10.30
C ARG A 37 5.28 -7.54 -11.78
N ILE A 38 4.88 -6.45 -12.42
CA ILE A 38 4.67 -6.37 -13.89
C ILE A 38 5.93 -6.82 -14.63
N LYS A 39 7.11 -6.30 -14.24
CA LYS A 39 8.39 -6.71 -14.84
C LYS A 39 8.65 -8.21 -14.66
N ARG A 40 8.39 -8.75 -13.46
CA ARG A 40 8.57 -10.18 -13.16
C ARG A 40 7.61 -11.05 -13.97
N GLU A 41 6.33 -10.69 -14.00
CA GLU A 41 5.30 -11.43 -14.73
C GLU A 41 5.58 -11.46 -16.23
N ARG A 42 5.99 -10.33 -16.80
CA ARG A 42 6.41 -10.29 -18.20
C ARG A 42 7.63 -11.17 -18.46
N ALA A 43 8.62 -11.18 -17.57
CA ALA A 43 9.80 -12.03 -17.71
C ALA A 43 9.46 -13.53 -17.67
N CYS A 44 8.44 -13.93 -16.91
CA CYS A 44 7.97 -15.31 -16.83
C CYS A 44 7.10 -15.76 -18.02
N ARG A 45 6.77 -14.87 -18.96
CA ARG A 45 5.85 -15.15 -20.09
C ARG A 45 6.42 -14.75 -21.46
N PRO A 46 7.58 -15.32 -21.88
CA PRO A 46 8.22 -14.95 -23.14
C PRO A 46 7.34 -15.21 -24.37
N ALA A 47 6.53 -16.27 -24.34
CA ALA A 47 5.60 -16.60 -25.43
C ALA A 47 4.52 -15.53 -25.68
N ASP A 48 4.24 -14.70 -24.67
CA ASP A 48 3.15 -13.72 -24.70
C ASP A 48 3.62 -12.28 -24.91
N HIS A 49 4.91 -12.05 -25.15
CA HIS A 49 5.49 -10.69 -25.23
C HIS A 49 4.85 -9.80 -26.30
N TYR A 50 4.30 -10.39 -27.37
CA TYR A 50 3.58 -9.66 -28.42
C TYR A 50 2.24 -9.06 -27.93
N ARG A 51 1.68 -9.54 -26.81
CA ARG A 51 0.43 -9.05 -26.20
C ARG A 51 0.65 -8.23 -24.92
N LEU A 52 1.91 -8.08 -24.48
CA LEU A 52 2.27 -7.51 -23.18
C LEU A 52 3.32 -6.40 -23.32
N ASP A 53 2.92 -5.17 -23.00
CA ASP A 53 3.84 -4.04 -22.95
C ASP A 53 4.32 -3.80 -21.51
N THR A 54 5.53 -3.24 -21.39
CA THR A 54 6.07 -2.82 -20.10
C THR A 54 5.32 -1.62 -19.55
N VAL A 55 5.13 -1.61 -18.23
CA VAL A 55 4.49 -0.49 -17.54
C VAL A 55 5.41 0.00 -16.43
N SER A 56 5.81 1.27 -16.50
CA SER A 56 6.61 1.92 -15.46
C SER A 56 5.75 2.28 -14.26
N GLU A 57 6.38 2.46 -13.10
CA GLU A 57 5.72 2.94 -11.89
C GLU A 57 5.12 4.34 -12.08
N SER A 58 5.82 5.21 -12.81
CA SER A 58 5.31 6.53 -13.20
C SER A 58 4.06 6.45 -14.07
N THR A 59 3.96 5.45 -14.95
CA THR A 59 2.77 5.26 -15.80
C THR A 59 1.59 4.79 -14.97
N LEU A 60 1.77 3.81 -14.08
CA LEU A 60 0.71 3.35 -13.16
C LEU A 60 0.21 4.49 -12.27
N SER A 61 1.14 5.31 -11.75
CA SER A 61 0.81 6.44 -10.88
C SER A 61 -0.06 7.46 -11.61
N ARG A 62 0.33 7.84 -12.83
CA ARG A 62 -0.47 8.77 -13.66
C ARG A 62 -1.83 8.18 -14.03
N ILE A 63 -1.91 6.88 -14.35
CA ILE A 63 -3.18 6.22 -14.67
C ILE A 63 -4.14 6.35 -13.48
N ARG A 64 -3.70 6.01 -12.27
CA ARG A 64 -4.56 6.07 -11.07
C ARG A 64 -5.03 7.48 -10.74
N ARG A 65 -4.18 8.48 -10.93
CA ARG A 65 -4.53 9.89 -10.68
C ARG A 65 -5.40 10.50 -11.79
N GLY A 66 -5.74 9.75 -12.84
CA GLY A 66 -6.43 10.29 -14.01
C GLY A 66 -5.59 11.30 -14.79
N GLU A 67 -4.27 11.35 -14.57
CA GLU A 67 -3.35 12.35 -15.15
C GLU A 67 -2.77 11.93 -16.51
N ILE A 68 -3.24 10.82 -17.09
CA ILE A 68 -2.77 10.40 -18.42
C ILE A 68 -3.44 11.24 -19.51
N LYS A 69 -2.66 11.69 -20.49
CA LYS A 69 -3.20 12.47 -21.61
C LYS A 69 -4.04 11.65 -22.59
N ARG A 70 -3.84 10.33 -22.61
CA ARG A 70 -4.45 9.40 -23.56
C ARG A 70 -4.68 8.05 -22.91
N MET A 71 -5.68 7.34 -23.42
CA MET A 71 -5.98 5.96 -23.05
C MET A 71 -4.76 5.06 -23.28
N PRO A 72 -4.39 4.18 -22.34
CA PRO A 72 -3.31 3.22 -22.55
C PRO A 72 -3.69 2.24 -23.66
N ARG A 73 -2.68 1.77 -24.40
CA ARG A 73 -2.87 0.72 -25.41
C ARG A 73 -3.32 -0.59 -24.76
N ARG A 74 -3.96 -1.46 -25.56
CA ARG A 74 -4.48 -2.77 -25.14
C ARG A 74 -3.43 -3.62 -24.42
N GLU A 75 -2.18 -3.60 -24.89
CA GLU A 75 -1.09 -4.40 -24.34
C GLU A 75 -0.69 -3.94 -22.93
N LYS A 76 -0.79 -2.64 -22.63
CA LYS A 76 -0.57 -2.10 -21.29
C LYS A 76 -1.70 -2.49 -20.36
N PHE A 77 -2.95 -2.40 -20.83
CA PHE A 77 -4.11 -2.90 -20.09
C PHE A 77 -3.93 -4.37 -19.71
N ASN A 78 -3.58 -5.21 -20.69
CA ASN A 78 -3.38 -6.64 -20.49
C ASN A 78 -2.36 -6.90 -19.40
N MET A 79 -1.22 -6.21 -19.45
CA MET A 79 -0.15 -6.38 -18.46
C MET A 79 -0.60 -5.94 -17.06
N ILE A 80 -1.31 -4.82 -16.94
CA ILE A 80 -1.82 -4.31 -15.66
C ILE A 80 -2.81 -5.29 -15.04
N VAL A 81 -3.81 -5.71 -15.81
CA VAL A 81 -4.87 -6.62 -15.35
C VAL A 81 -4.31 -8.00 -15.04
N LEU A 82 -3.51 -8.59 -15.94
CA LEU A 82 -2.91 -9.90 -15.73
C LEU A 82 -2.06 -9.93 -14.46
N THR A 83 -1.28 -8.87 -14.21
CA THR A 83 -0.52 -8.76 -12.97
C THR A 83 -1.42 -8.65 -11.74
N GLY A 84 -2.50 -7.87 -11.81
CA GLY A 84 -3.47 -7.77 -10.73
C GLY A 84 -4.13 -9.11 -10.41
N LEU A 85 -4.59 -9.82 -11.44
CA LEU A 85 -5.15 -11.17 -11.31
C LEU A 85 -4.14 -12.14 -10.71
N HIS A 86 -2.89 -12.11 -11.17
CA HIS A 86 -1.86 -13.00 -10.64
C HIS A 86 -1.54 -12.68 -9.18
N ILE A 87 -1.51 -11.41 -8.78
CA ILE A 87 -1.33 -11.05 -7.36
C ILE A 87 -2.50 -11.62 -6.54
N ALA A 88 -3.74 -11.37 -6.96
CA ALA A 88 -4.91 -11.90 -6.27
C ALA A 88 -4.86 -13.43 -6.13
N TRP A 89 -4.51 -14.16 -7.19
CA TRP A 89 -4.32 -15.61 -7.17
C TRP A 89 -3.22 -16.05 -6.19
N THR A 90 -2.08 -15.35 -6.17
CA THR A 90 -1.00 -15.67 -5.22
C THR A 90 -1.36 -15.36 -3.77
N THR A 91 -2.11 -14.27 -3.53
CA THR A 91 -2.59 -13.90 -2.21
C THR A 91 -3.63 -14.90 -1.71
N ALA A 92 -4.48 -15.40 -2.60
CA ALA A 92 -5.44 -16.47 -2.33
C ALA A 92 -4.80 -17.88 -2.29
N GLY A 93 -3.51 -17.99 -1.98
CA GLY A 93 -2.85 -19.30 -1.79
C GLY A 93 -2.66 -20.13 -3.06
N LYS A 94 -2.80 -19.55 -4.25
CA LYS A 94 -2.70 -20.23 -5.56
C LYS A 94 -3.76 -21.32 -5.76
N HIS A 95 -4.96 -21.12 -5.23
CA HIS A 95 -6.07 -22.03 -5.48
C HIS A 95 -6.55 -21.92 -6.94
N GLY A 96 -6.66 -23.06 -7.63
CA GLY A 96 -7.12 -23.13 -9.02
C GLY A 96 -6.06 -22.81 -10.07
N PRO A 97 -6.44 -22.79 -11.37
CA PRO A 97 -5.52 -22.50 -12.47
C PRO A 97 -5.00 -21.06 -12.38
N ALA A 98 -3.75 -20.87 -12.80
CA ALA A 98 -3.16 -19.54 -12.85
C ALA A 98 -3.90 -18.68 -13.89
N PRO A 99 -4.10 -17.37 -13.61
CA PRO A 99 -4.83 -16.50 -14.51
C PRO A 99 -4.13 -16.36 -15.86
N GLY A 100 -4.93 -16.36 -16.92
CA GLY A 100 -4.47 -16.31 -18.30
C GLY A 100 -5.11 -15.17 -19.09
N PHE A 101 -4.86 -15.15 -20.41
CA PHE A 101 -5.45 -14.11 -21.27
C PHE A 101 -6.97 -14.20 -21.37
N HIS A 102 -7.56 -15.39 -21.23
CA HIS A 102 -9.02 -15.53 -21.22
C HIS A 102 -9.65 -14.72 -20.07
N ASP A 103 -9.01 -14.68 -18.89
CA ASP A 103 -9.45 -13.83 -17.79
C ASP A 103 -9.29 -12.34 -18.10
N VAL A 104 -8.21 -11.97 -18.80
CA VAL A 104 -7.94 -10.58 -19.23
C VAL A 104 -8.94 -10.11 -20.27
N GLU A 105 -9.41 -10.98 -21.16
CA GLU A 105 -10.50 -10.69 -22.11
C GLU A 105 -11.81 -10.43 -21.35
N ARG A 106 -12.17 -11.25 -20.35
CA ARG A 106 -13.36 -11.01 -19.53
C ARG A 106 -13.32 -9.63 -18.84
N ILE A 107 -12.20 -9.27 -18.22
CA ILE A 107 -12.05 -7.95 -17.57
C ILE A 107 -12.06 -6.80 -18.61
N TRP A 108 -11.68 -7.07 -19.86
CA TRP A 108 -11.78 -6.07 -20.92
C TRP A 108 -13.23 -5.82 -21.36
N GLU A 109 -14.03 -6.87 -21.44
CA GLU A 109 -15.47 -6.76 -21.71
C GLU A 109 -16.15 -5.96 -20.61
N GLU A 110 -15.84 -6.26 -19.33
CA GLU A 110 -16.30 -5.47 -18.18
C GLU A 110 -15.92 -3.98 -18.31
N TRP A 111 -14.68 -3.69 -18.74
CA TRP A 111 -14.25 -2.32 -19.01
C TRP A 111 -15.05 -1.66 -20.14
N GLN A 112 -15.31 -2.36 -21.26
CA GLN A 112 -16.07 -1.79 -22.37
C GLN A 112 -17.51 -1.45 -21.97
N GLU A 113 -18.14 -2.30 -21.16
CA GLU A 113 -19.46 -2.02 -20.60
C GLU A 113 -19.45 -0.83 -19.64
N PHE A 114 -18.47 -0.77 -18.75
CA PHE A 114 -18.27 0.34 -17.82
C PHE A 114 -18.07 1.66 -18.59
N ARG A 115 -17.18 1.66 -19.57
CA ARG A 115 -16.90 2.80 -20.46
C ARG A 115 -18.17 3.32 -21.14
N LYS A 116 -18.99 2.42 -21.69
CA LYS A 116 -20.25 2.80 -22.36
C LYS A 116 -21.21 3.50 -21.40
N LYS A 117 -21.33 3.01 -20.15
CA LYS A 117 -22.19 3.61 -19.12
C LYS A 117 -21.65 4.97 -18.64
N ALA A 118 -20.35 5.06 -18.37
CA ALA A 118 -19.71 6.28 -17.87
C ALA A 118 -19.78 7.44 -18.89
N LEU A 119 -19.56 7.14 -20.18
CA LEU A 119 -19.64 8.15 -21.24
C LEU A 119 -21.08 8.55 -21.57
N ALA A 120 -22.04 7.62 -21.51
CA ALA A 120 -23.46 7.94 -21.70
C ALA A 120 -24.01 8.88 -20.62
N ALA A 121 -23.55 8.74 -19.37
CA ALA A 121 -23.94 9.62 -18.27
C ALA A 121 -23.42 11.06 -18.45
N SER A 122 -22.25 11.24 -19.06
CA SER A 122 -21.66 12.58 -19.31
C SER A 122 -22.35 13.34 -20.46
N GLY A 123 -23.15 12.67 -21.30
CA GLY A 123 -23.87 13.28 -22.41
C GLY A 123 -25.24 13.87 -22.07
N ARG A 124 -25.74 13.71 -20.83
CA ARG A 124 -27.01 14.30 -20.38
C ARG A 124 -26.75 15.67 -19.76
N VAL A 125 -26.85 16.73 -20.56
CA VAL A 125 -26.93 18.11 -20.09
C VAL A 125 -28.37 18.37 -19.61
N PRO A 126 -28.61 18.70 -18.32
CA PRO A 126 -29.87 19.30 -17.88
C PRO A 126 -29.93 20.73 -18.42
N GLY A 127 -31.12 21.14 -18.88
CA GLY A 127 -31.36 22.39 -19.58
C GLY A 127 -30.79 23.63 -18.90
N THR A 128 -30.24 24.49 -19.75
CA THR A 128 -29.66 25.80 -19.53
C THR A 128 -30.61 26.77 -18.82
N GLU A 129 -30.19 27.33 -17.70
CA GLU A 129 -30.72 28.58 -17.15
C GLU A 129 -29.55 29.59 -17.08
N PRO A 130 -29.68 30.82 -17.60
CA PRO A 130 -28.54 31.73 -17.77
C PRO A 130 -28.20 32.44 -16.46
N ALA A 131 -26.94 32.33 -16.03
CA ALA A 131 -26.40 33.08 -14.90
C ALA A 131 -25.90 34.48 -15.33
N PRO A 132 -26.03 35.52 -14.48
CA PRO A 132 -25.46 36.83 -14.71
C PRO A 132 -23.94 36.85 -14.42
N SER A 133 -23.26 37.74 -15.14
CA SER A 133 -21.81 37.88 -15.22
C SER A 133 -21.18 38.43 -13.94
N VAL A 134 -20.11 37.76 -13.46
CA VAL A 134 -19.22 38.26 -12.39
C VAL A 134 -17.76 38.17 -12.90
N PRO A 135 -16.92 39.22 -12.70
CA PRO A 135 -15.57 39.30 -13.27
C PRO A 135 -14.55 38.42 -12.50
N PRO A 136 -13.36 38.16 -13.08
CA PRO A 136 -12.49 37.09 -12.63
C PRO A 136 -11.64 37.52 -11.43
N PRO A 137 -11.39 36.64 -10.44
CA PRO A 137 -10.27 36.82 -9.54
C PRO A 137 -8.99 36.24 -10.15
N ALA A 138 -7.92 36.99 -9.93
CA ALA A 138 -6.55 36.67 -10.28
C ALA A 138 -5.99 35.49 -9.47
N ASP A 139 -4.89 34.98 -10.01
CA ASP A 139 -3.88 34.14 -9.37
C ASP A 139 -4.25 32.68 -9.06
N THR A 140 -3.91 31.86 -10.07
CA THR A 140 -3.46 30.47 -9.96
C THR A 140 -2.55 30.25 -8.75
N SER A 141 -3.16 29.92 -7.61
CA SER A 141 -2.51 29.17 -6.55
C SER A 141 -2.25 27.76 -7.09
N ARG A 142 -1.04 27.53 -7.60
CA ARG A 142 -0.51 26.17 -7.77
C ARG A 142 -0.63 25.49 -6.42
N THR A 143 -1.51 24.49 -6.33
CA THR A 143 -1.60 23.59 -5.19
C THR A 143 -0.24 22.91 -5.00
N SER A 144 0.56 23.48 -4.10
CA SER A 144 1.64 22.80 -3.41
C SER A 144 1.02 21.52 -2.84
N THR A 145 1.32 20.38 -3.46
CA THR A 145 1.08 19.09 -2.81
C THR A 145 2.03 19.07 -1.64
N ASP A 146 1.52 19.39 -0.44
CA ASP A 146 2.34 19.47 0.76
C ASP A 146 3.09 18.14 0.93
N LEU A 147 4.39 18.24 1.20
CA LEU A 147 5.26 17.08 1.47
C LEU A 147 4.67 16.17 2.58
N SER A 148 3.78 16.74 3.40
CA SER A 148 2.95 16.04 4.40
C SER A 148 2.12 14.89 3.82
N ASP A 149 1.49 15.09 2.65
CA ASP A 149 0.55 14.13 2.04
C ASP A 149 1.28 12.93 1.44
N VAL A 150 2.46 13.17 0.86
CA VAL A 150 3.31 12.12 0.29
C VAL A 150 3.84 11.20 1.39
N GLU A 151 4.23 11.78 2.53
CA GLU A 151 4.69 11.01 3.68
C GLU A 151 3.55 10.23 4.32
N GLN A 152 2.38 10.84 4.52
CA GLN A 152 1.21 10.15 5.05
C GLN A 152 0.79 8.96 4.18
N LEU A 153 0.80 9.12 2.85
CA LEU A 153 0.54 8.04 1.92
C LEU A 153 1.58 6.91 2.03
N ARG A 154 2.87 7.26 2.22
CA ARG A 154 3.95 6.29 2.38
C ARG A 154 3.79 5.44 3.64
N TYR A 155 3.50 6.06 4.79
CA TYR A 155 3.27 5.32 6.04
C TYR A 155 1.95 4.53 6.00
N GLY A 156 0.91 5.07 5.36
CA GLY A 156 -0.35 4.37 5.12
C GLY A 156 -0.19 3.12 4.23
N ASN A 157 0.64 3.20 3.18
CA ASN A 157 0.93 2.03 2.34
C ASN A 157 1.81 1.00 3.05
N ALA A 158 2.75 1.43 3.91
CA ALA A 158 3.66 0.53 4.60
C ALA A 158 3.00 -0.22 5.75
N TYR A 159 2.11 0.45 6.49
CA TYR A 159 1.62 0.02 7.79
C TYR A 159 0.09 0.16 7.96
N GLY A 160 -0.65 0.49 6.89
CA GLY A 160 -2.10 0.66 6.95
C GLY A 160 -2.53 1.85 7.81
N GLY A 161 -3.74 1.74 8.39
CA GLY A 161 -4.31 2.78 9.26
C GLY A 161 -3.44 3.06 10.49
N VAL A 162 -2.87 2.00 11.11
CA VAL A 162 -1.92 2.12 12.24
C VAL A 162 -0.74 3.02 11.89
N GLY A 163 -0.19 2.89 10.68
CA GLY A 163 0.89 3.75 10.19
C GLY A 163 0.55 5.23 10.16
N VAL A 164 -0.66 5.55 9.69
CA VAL A 164 -1.15 6.94 9.61
C VAL A 164 -1.37 7.52 11.00
N ILE A 165 -1.96 6.74 11.91
CA ILE A 165 -2.17 7.14 13.31
C ILE A 165 -0.83 7.41 13.99
N LEU A 166 0.11 6.47 13.88
CA LEU A 166 1.46 6.62 14.44
C LEU A 166 2.18 7.84 13.87
N LEU A 167 2.08 8.09 12.56
CA LEU A 167 2.68 9.27 11.94
C LEU A 167 2.10 10.58 12.48
N SER A 168 0.77 10.66 12.58
CA SER A 168 0.08 11.84 13.11
C SER A 168 0.47 12.11 14.58
N ALA A 169 0.48 11.05 15.39
CA ALA A 169 0.90 11.10 16.79
C ALA A 169 2.37 11.52 16.95
N ALA A 170 3.27 10.92 16.17
CA ALA A 170 4.70 11.25 16.21
C ALA A 170 4.96 12.71 15.78
N ARG A 171 4.23 13.22 14.78
CA ARG A 171 4.26 14.64 14.37
C ARG A 171 3.73 15.57 15.44
N SER A 172 2.79 15.10 16.25
CA SER A 172 2.26 15.80 17.43
C SER A 172 3.17 15.65 18.66
N SER A 173 4.45 15.30 18.44
CA SER A 173 5.47 15.11 19.48
C SER A 173 5.13 14.02 20.50
N GLU A 174 4.37 13.00 20.10
CA GLU A 174 4.15 11.83 20.95
C GLU A 174 5.39 10.91 20.93
N ARG A 175 6.11 10.88 22.05
CA ARG A 175 7.35 10.12 22.26
C ARG A 175 7.25 8.66 21.82
N ARG A 176 6.16 7.99 22.22
CA ARG A 176 5.95 6.56 21.95
C ARG A 176 5.76 6.32 20.46
N ALA A 177 4.89 7.09 19.81
CA ALA A 177 4.64 6.94 18.39
C ALA A 177 5.91 7.15 17.55
N ALA A 178 6.73 8.16 17.92
CA ALA A 178 8.03 8.38 17.30
C ALA A 178 8.98 7.18 17.49
N LEU A 179 9.03 6.58 18.70
CA LEU A 179 9.82 5.37 18.96
C LEU A 179 9.35 4.19 18.09
N VAL A 180 8.04 3.94 18.05
CA VAL A 180 7.45 2.82 17.29
C VAL A 180 7.73 2.97 15.80
N LEU A 181 7.54 4.17 15.22
CA LEU A 181 7.90 4.41 13.81
C LEU A 181 9.38 4.22 13.55
N GLY A 182 10.24 4.72 14.45
CA GLY A 182 11.69 4.54 14.35
C GLY A 182 12.07 3.06 14.28
N VAL A 183 11.52 2.24 15.18
CA VAL A 183 11.72 0.79 15.20
C VAL A 183 11.21 0.13 13.91
N LEU A 184 9.99 0.44 13.47
CA LEU A 184 9.42 -0.13 12.24
C LEU A 184 10.26 0.19 11.00
N ARG A 185 10.73 1.44 10.86
CA ARG A 185 11.58 1.84 9.72
C ARG A 185 12.95 1.18 9.77
N VAL A 186 13.55 0.98 10.95
CA VAL A 186 14.80 0.21 11.10
C VAL A 186 14.60 -1.24 10.68
N LEU A 187 13.51 -1.89 11.09
CA LEU A 187 13.21 -3.28 10.73
C LEU A 187 12.97 -3.48 9.24
N ASP A 188 12.38 -2.49 8.56
CA ASP A 188 12.18 -2.49 7.11
C ASP A 188 13.43 -2.10 6.31
N GLY A 189 14.56 -1.80 6.98
CA GLY A 189 15.83 -1.44 6.33
C GLY A 189 15.96 0.03 5.92
N HIS A 190 15.01 0.88 6.34
CA HIS A 190 15.06 2.32 6.11
C HIS A 190 15.86 3.02 7.21
N HIS A 191 17.15 2.70 7.34
CA HIS A 191 17.98 3.09 8.49
C HIS A 191 18.08 4.61 8.73
N LYS A 192 18.12 5.43 7.67
CA LYS A 192 18.17 6.90 7.81
C LYS A 192 16.87 7.44 8.40
N GLU A 193 15.73 7.11 7.78
CA GLU A 193 14.41 7.54 8.26
C GLU A 193 14.09 6.99 9.65
N GLY A 194 14.48 5.74 9.93
CA GLY A 194 14.36 5.17 11.27
C GLY A 194 15.17 5.96 12.30
N ALA A 195 16.40 6.36 11.96
CA ALA A 195 17.20 7.19 12.84
C ALA A 195 16.63 8.61 13.05
N ASP A 196 15.94 9.18 12.04
CA ASP A 196 15.25 10.48 12.20
C ASP A 196 14.14 10.38 13.26
N TRP A 197 13.29 9.35 13.18
CA TRP A 197 12.24 9.13 14.17
C TRP A 197 12.77 8.75 15.56
N LEU A 198 13.83 7.93 15.63
CA LEU A 198 14.48 7.62 16.90
C LEU A 198 15.09 8.90 17.51
N ARG A 199 15.68 9.81 16.72
CA ARG A 199 16.15 11.11 17.23
C ARG A 199 15.01 11.97 17.77
N SER A 200 13.86 11.96 17.11
CA SER A 200 12.65 12.63 17.61
C SER A 200 12.17 12.01 18.93
N ALA A 201 12.15 10.69 19.06
CA ALA A 201 11.79 10.03 20.31
C ALA A 201 12.81 10.30 21.43
N SER A 202 14.09 10.30 21.09
CA SER A 202 15.22 10.62 21.98
C SER A 202 15.12 12.05 22.53
N SER A 203 14.86 13.06 21.68
CA SER A 203 14.68 14.45 22.13
C SER A 203 13.46 14.64 23.04
N LEU A 204 12.50 13.73 22.98
CA LEU A 204 11.34 13.66 23.87
C LEU A 204 11.60 12.81 25.13
N GLY A 205 12.84 12.33 25.36
CA GLY A 205 13.25 11.58 26.54
C GLY A 205 12.95 10.09 26.48
N SER A 206 13.09 9.46 25.31
CA SER A 206 12.94 8.00 25.14
C SER A 206 14.29 7.28 25.28
N ALA A 207 14.58 6.74 26.47
CA ALA A 207 15.80 5.95 26.71
C ALA A 207 15.99 4.79 25.70
N PRO A 208 14.95 4.02 25.32
CA PRO A 208 15.10 3.00 24.27
C PRO A 208 15.56 3.55 22.91
N ALA A 209 15.20 4.79 22.59
CA ALA A 209 15.62 5.42 21.34
C ALA A 209 17.10 5.81 21.40
N ASP A 210 17.57 6.29 22.55
CA ASP A 210 18.99 6.60 22.78
C ASP A 210 19.85 5.36 22.63
N ASP A 211 19.43 4.25 23.22
CA ASP A 211 20.17 2.98 23.16
C ASP A 211 20.26 2.46 21.72
N LEU A 212 19.18 2.54 20.94
CA LEU A 212 19.19 2.17 19.52
C LEU A 212 20.07 3.10 18.67
N LEU A 213 20.12 4.40 18.98
CA LEU A 213 20.94 5.36 18.25
C LEU A 213 22.44 5.21 18.53
N ARG A 214 22.82 4.74 19.73
CA ARG A 214 24.23 4.46 20.09
C ARG A 214 24.84 3.33 19.26
N ILE A 215 24.02 2.37 18.80
CA ILE A 215 24.48 1.26 17.97
C ILE A 215 24.80 1.78 16.58
N SER A 216 26.08 1.81 16.21
CA SER A 216 26.55 2.38 14.93
C SER A 216 26.34 1.44 13.75
N ALA A 217 26.49 0.13 13.96
CA ALA A 217 26.34 -0.88 12.90
C ALA A 217 24.86 -1.11 12.55
N PRO A 218 24.44 -0.96 11.27
CA PRO A 218 23.03 -1.10 10.89
C PRO A 218 22.42 -2.48 11.18
N ALA A 219 23.22 -3.55 11.04
CA ALA A 219 22.77 -4.91 11.31
C ALA A 219 22.50 -5.14 12.80
N GLU A 220 23.42 -4.72 13.67
CA GLU A 220 23.26 -4.79 15.13
C GLU A 220 22.09 -3.93 15.60
N ARG A 221 21.94 -2.72 15.04
CA ARG A 221 20.80 -1.85 15.37
C ARG A 221 19.48 -2.50 14.97
N ARG A 222 19.43 -3.20 13.83
CA ARG A 222 18.24 -3.93 13.40
C ARG A 222 17.92 -5.09 14.35
N GLN A 223 18.93 -5.80 14.85
CA GLN A 223 18.73 -6.85 15.85
C GLN A 223 18.20 -6.29 17.18
N ALA A 224 18.77 -5.19 17.68
CA ALA A 224 18.26 -4.52 18.87
C ALA A 224 16.83 -3.97 18.67
N ALA A 225 16.50 -3.47 17.47
CA ALA A 225 15.15 -3.05 17.13
C ALA A 225 14.13 -4.22 17.13
N VAL A 226 14.57 -5.44 16.81
CA VAL A 226 13.73 -6.65 16.94
C VAL A 226 13.35 -6.89 18.40
N GLU A 227 14.30 -6.77 19.31
CA GLU A 227 14.08 -6.94 20.75
C GLU A 227 13.15 -5.85 21.29
N GLN A 228 13.36 -4.61 20.87
CA GLN A 228 12.49 -3.50 21.24
C GLN A 228 11.05 -3.69 20.73
N ALA A 229 10.88 -4.16 19.49
CA ALA A 229 9.57 -4.45 18.92
C ALA A 229 8.84 -5.55 19.71
N LEU A 230 9.55 -6.59 20.15
CA LEU A 230 8.99 -7.66 21.00
C LEU A 230 8.54 -7.13 22.36
N GLU A 231 9.34 -6.28 23.00
CA GLU A 231 9.01 -5.67 24.29
C GLU A 231 7.76 -4.78 24.17
N LEU A 232 7.73 -3.91 23.16
CA LEU A 232 6.59 -3.02 22.89
C LEU A 232 5.31 -3.82 22.60
N ALA A 233 5.40 -4.90 21.81
CA ALA A 233 4.22 -5.69 21.47
C ALA A 233 3.70 -6.56 22.63
N SER A 234 4.58 -6.98 23.56
CA SER A 234 4.24 -7.92 24.63
C SER A 234 3.90 -7.25 25.96
N SER A 235 4.22 -5.97 26.14
CA SER A 235 4.03 -5.28 27.41
C SER A 235 2.61 -4.68 27.51
N PRO A 236 1.77 -5.11 28.47
CA PRO A 236 0.41 -4.57 28.66
C PRO A 236 0.41 -3.12 29.17
N ARG A 237 1.55 -2.63 29.68
CA ARG A 237 1.75 -1.23 30.11
C ARG A 237 2.18 -0.31 28.98
N SER A 238 2.59 -0.90 27.87
CA SER A 238 2.85 -0.21 26.64
C SER A 238 1.47 -0.04 25.99
N GLY A 239 0.79 1.11 26.03
CA GLY A 239 -0.58 1.26 25.49
C GLY A 239 -0.76 1.02 23.97
N SER A 240 -0.16 -0.03 23.38
CA SER A 240 -0.35 -0.46 22.01
C SER A 240 -1.75 -1.03 21.82
N SER A 241 -2.37 -0.67 20.70
CA SER A 241 -3.52 -1.41 20.22
C SER A 241 -3.11 -2.83 19.81
N ALA A 242 -4.06 -3.76 19.77
CA ALA A 242 -3.81 -5.11 19.28
C ALA A 242 -3.20 -5.10 17.86
N GLU A 243 -3.67 -4.18 17.00
CA GLU A 243 -3.16 -4.02 15.63
C GLU A 243 -1.70 -3.52 15.60
N GLU A 244 -1.31 -2.59 16.48
CA GLU A 244 0.07 -2.13 16.62
C GLU A 244 0.98 -3.26 17.08
N SER A 245 0.55 -4.04 18.08
CA SER A 245 1.31 -5.20 18.57
C SER A 245 1.50 -6.25 17.47
N VAL A 246 0.45 -6.58 16.71
CA VAL A 246 0.55 -7.51 15.57
C VAL A 246 1.52 -6.97 14.51
N LEU A 247 1.43 -5.69 14.17
CA LEU A 247 2.33 -5.05 13.20
C LEU A 247 3.79 -5.16 13.62
N LEU A 248 4.11 -4.84 14.87
CA LEU A 248 5.46 -4.93 15.43
C LEU A 248 5.99 -6.37 15.40
N LEU A 249 5.17 -7.34 15.81
CA LEU A 249 5.54 -8.76 15.77
C LEU A 249 5.78 -9.22 14.33
N GLU A 250 4.95 -8.81 13.36
CA GLU A 250 5.13 -9.18 11.96
C GLU A 250 6.47 -8.70 11.41
N ARG A 251 6.86 -7.45 11.70
CA ARG A 251 8.13 -6.90 11.23
C ARG A 251 9.32 -7.52 11.93
N ALA A 252 9.20 -7.82 13.22
CA ALA A 252 10.22 -8.55 13.98
C ALA A 252 10.40 -9.98 13.43
N ALA A 253 9.31 -10.69 13.14
CA ALA A 253 9.34 -12.05 12.60
C ALA A 253 9.96 -12.08 11.19
N ARG A 254 9.59 -11.13 10.31
CA ARG A 254 10.20 -10.98 8.98
C ARG A 254 11.69 -10.61 9.03
N SER A 255 12.13 -10.02 10.15
CA SER A 255 13.54 -9.71 10.40
C SER A 255 14.31 -10.86 11.06
N GLY A 256 13.70 -12.04 11.20
CA GLY A 256 14.36 -13.25 11.72
C GLY A 256 14.05 -13.57 13.18
N SER A 257 13.09 -12.90 13.81
CA SER A 257 12.73 -13.22 15.20
C SER A 257 11.84 -14.47 15.29
N ARG A 258 12.42 -15.58 15.76
CA ARG A 258 11.67 -16.80 16.10
C ARG A 258 10.58 -16.53 17.14
N LYS A 259 10.92 -15.78 18.19
CA LYS A 259 9.99 -15.46 19.27
C LYS A 259 8.79 -14.68 18.74
N ALA A 260 9.00 -13.71 17.87
CA ALA A 260 7.90 -12.95 17.26
C ALA A 260 7.03 -13.83 16.35
N ALA A 261 7.65 -14.71 15.56
CA ALA A 261 6.91 -15.66 14.72
C ALA A 261 6.05 -16.62 15.56
N GLY A 262 6.58 -17.12 16.68
CA GLY A 262 5.81 -17.96 17.61
C GLY A 262 4.64 -17.22 18.26
N LEU A 263 4.83 -15.97 18.66
CA LEU A 263 3.75 -15.14 19.21
C LEU A 263 2.65 -14.85 18.18
N LEU A 264 3.01 -14.59 16.92
CA LEU A 264 2.04 -14.44 15.83
C LEU A 264 1.28 -15.74 15.57
N ALA A 265 1.97 -16.88 15.58
CA ALA A 265 1.33 -18.17 15.38
C ALA A 265 0.26 -18.42 16.46
N ALA A 266 0.61 -18.21 17.73
CA ALA A 266 -0.34 -18.32 18.84
C ALA A 266 -1.50 -17.33 18.73
N HIS A 267 -1.23 -16.09 18.31
CA HIS A 267 -2.27 -15.08 18.09
C HIS A 267 -3.28 -15.54 17.03
N TYR A 268 -2.81 -15.94 15.84
CA TYR A 268 -3.69 -16.40 14.77
C TYR A 268 -4.41 -17.72 15.11
N ASP A 269 -3.78 -18.62 15.87
CA ASP A 269 -4.42 -19.84 16.35
C ASP A 269 -5.61 -19.52 17.29
N SER A 270 -5.42 -18.55 18.20
CA SER A 270 -6.50 -18.08 19.09
C SER A 270 -7.69 -17.44 18.36
N LEU A 271 -7.44 -16.93 17.15
CA LEU A 271 -8.48 -16.36 16.27
C LEU A 271 -9.12 -17.42 15.36
N GLY A 272 -8.67 -18.68 15.38
CA GLY A 272 -9.12 -19.73 14.48
C GLY A 272 -8.56 -19.63 13.05
N GLU A 273 -7.56 -18.77 12.83
CA GLU A 273 -6.93 -18.52 11.53
C GLU A 273 -5.82 -19.54 11.24
N VAL A 274 -6.21 -20.82 11.10
CA VAL A 274 -5.30 -21.97 11.02
C VAL A 274 -4.23 -21.83 9.93
N GLY A 275 -4.57 -21.23 8.79
CA GLY A 275 -3.63 -20.99 7.69
C GLY A 275 -2.51 -20.03 8.07
N HIS A 276 -2.85 -18.92 8.73
CA HIS A 276 -1.90 -17.93 9.20
C HIS A 276 -1.05 -18.46 10.36
N ALA A 277 -1.67 -19.17 11.31
CA ALA A 277 -0.98 -19.82 12.41
C ALA A 277 0.08 -20.81 11.91
N THR A 278 -0.31 -21.72 11.01
CA THR A 278 0.59 -22.72 10.42
C THR A 278 1.77 -22.09 9.67
N ARG A 279 1.51 -20.99 8.95
CA ARG A 279 2.57 -20.26 8.23
C ARG A 279 3.60 -19.70 9.21
N TRP A 280 3.17 -19.01 10.26
CA TRP A 280 4.08 -18.41 11.23
C TRP A 280 4.77 -19.44 12.11
N SER A 281 4.13 -20.56 12.45
CA SER A 281 4.77 -21.70 13.12
C SER A 281 5.93 -22.27 12.29
N ARG A 282 5.77 -22.37 10.97
CA ARG A 282 6.86 -22.79 10.07
C ARG A 282 8.01 -21.80 10.07
N VAL A 283 7.73 -20.50 10.05
CA VAL A 283 8.78 -19.46 10.14
C VAL A 283 9.51 -19.54 11.49
N ALA A 284 8.80 -19.77 12.59
CA ALA A 284 9.41 -19.95 13.90
C ALA A 284 10.34 -21.19 13.96
N ALA A 285 10.00 -22.25 13.23
CA ALA A 285 10.79 -23.49 13.16
C ALA A 285 12.00 -23.42 12.20
N GLN A 286 11.96 -22.56 11.17
CA GLN A 286 12.98 -22.51 10.11
C GLN A 286 14.17 -21.58 10.41
N VAL A 287 14.01 -20.61 11.31
CA VAL A 287 15.09 -19.68 11.63
C VAL A 287 16.03 -20.34 12.65
N GLY A 288 16.95 -21.18 12.17
CA GLY A 288 17.97 -21.89 12.95
C GLY A 288 19.35 -21.68 12.37
#